data_AF-A0A838RQ70-F1
#
_entry.id   AF-A0A838RQ70-F1
#
_cell.length_a   1.000
_cell.length_b   1.000
_cell.length_c   1.000
_cell.angle_alpha   90.00
_cell.angle_beta   90.00
_cell.angle_gamma   90.00
#
_symmetry.space_group_name_H-M   'P 1'
#
loop_
_entity.id
_entity.type
_entity.pdbx_description
1 polymer ?
#
loop_
_entity_poly.entity_id
_entity_poly.type
_entity_poly.pdbx_seq_one_letter_code
_entity_poly.pdbx_strand_id
1 'polypeptide(L)'
;ASPSVARLTISEMGEAVLALLDALALPKVHLSGSSMGGATVFWLVRHHPERFGRLVLFRTSYRSTPELHAGVLRMAEPETWRQWRLDRWMSEQHTPQGGPEAWLEVTKKVADAFDPATSEHTHELHDLAAITHPTLLITGDRDAVVPLEDMVALYQTLPNAALWVMPQATHFMGTEGWRRASFEQEILRFLRRP
;
A
#
# COMPACT_ATOMS: atom_id res chain seq x y z
N ALA A 1 16.34 11.59 13.25
CA ALA A 1 16.34 11.14 11.86
C ALA A 1 15.94 9.67 11.85
N SER A 2 15.06 9.25 10.94
CA SER A 2 14.79 7.81 10.77
C SER A 2 16.10 7.12 10.38
N PRO A 3 16.50 6.02 11.03
CA PRO A 3 17.72 5.32 10.65
C PRO A 3 17.63 4.89 9.18
N SER A 4 18.65 5.21 8.40
CA SER A 4 18.75 4.73 7.02
C SER A 4 18.97 3.22 7.05
N VAL A 5 17.96 2.44 6.68
CA VAL A 5 18.11 0.98 6.51
C VAL A 5 18.83 0.68 5.19
N ALA A 6 19.70 -0.33 5.20
CA ALA A 6 20.45 -0.75 4.01
C ALA A 6 19.55 -1.40 2.95
N ARG A 7 18.49 -2.08 3.41
CA ARG A 7 17.43 -2.68 2.61
C ARG A 7 16.10 -2.39 3.29
N LEU A 8 15.05 -2.17 2.50
CA LEU A 8 13.70 -2.02 3.03
C LEU A 8 12.96 -3.34 2.85
N THR A 9 12.43 -3.89 3.94
CA THR A 9 11.61 -5.11 3.92
C THR A 9 10.21 -4.84 4.45
N ILE A 10 9.25 -5.70 4.10
CA ILE A 10 7.86 -5.57 4.56
C ILE A 10 7.77 -5.78 6.08
N SER A 11 8.52 -6.74 6.60
CA SER A 11 8.61 -7.01 8.04
C SER A 11 9.16 -5.81 8.81
N GLU A 12 10.24 -5.17 8.37
CA GLU A 12 10.77 -3.95 9.01
C GLU A 12 9.74 -2.81 9.00
N MET A 13 8.98 -2.65 7.90
CA MET A 13 7.90 -1.67 7.84
C MET A 13 6.78 -1.99 8.83
N GLY A 14 6.41 -3.28 8.96
CA GLY A 14 5.42 -3.75 9.92
C GLY A 14 5.87 -3.50 11.36
N GLU A 15 7.09 -3.89 11.71
CA GLU A 15 7.69 -3.65 13.02
C GLU A 15 7.76 -2.16 13.36
N ALA A 16 8.10 -1.30 12.39
CA ALA A 16 8.09 0.14 12.59
C ALA A 16 6.67 0.68 12.89
N VAL A 17 5.63 0.14 12.25
CA VAL A 17 4.24 0.48 12.57
C VAL A 17 3.88 0.03 13.98
N LEU A 18 4.25 -1.18 14.40
CA LEU A 18 3.99 -1.69 15.76
C LEU A 18 4.68 -0.82 16.82
N ALA A 19 5.96 -0.50 16.61
CA ALA A 19 6.73 0.38 17.49
C ALA A 19 6.09 1.78 17.61
N LEU A 20 5.57 2.33 16.51
CA LEU A 20 4.84 3.59 16.53
C LEU A 20 3.55 3.49 17.34
N LEU A 21 2.76 2.43 17.16
CA LEU A 21 1.53 2.21 17.92
C LEU A 21 1.80 2.08 19.42
N ASP A 22 2.87 1.38 19.78
CA ASP A 22 3.27 1.20 21.18
C ASP A 22 3.73 2.53 21.79
N ALA A 23 4.53 3.32 21.06
CA ALA A 23 4.96 4.66 21.49
C ALA A 23 3.78 5.63 21.66
N LEU A 24 2.72 5.47 20.87
CA LEU A 24 1.48 6.25 20.96
C LEU A 24 0.46 5.67 21.95
N ALA A 25 0.79 4.55 22.62
CA ALA A 25 -0.11 3.81 23.51
C ALA A 25 -1.46 3.44 22.84
N LEU A 26 -1.40 3.02 21.58
CA LEU A 26 -2.56 2.58 20.78
C LEU A 26 -2.59 1.04 20.72
N PRO A 27 -3.36 0.37 21.61
CA PRO A 27 -3.40 -1.09 21.66
C PRO A 27 -4.09 -1.69 20.43
N LYS A 28 -5.06 -0.97 19.83
CA LYS A 28 -5.81 -1.43 18.67
C LYS A 28 -6.22 -0.28 17.75
N VAL A 29 -6.04 -0.44 16.45
CA VAL A 29 -6.38 0.56 15.44
C VAL A 29 -7.08 -0.05 14.21
N HIS A 30 -7.67 0.79 13.37
CA HIS A 30 -8.00 0.43 11.99
C HIS A 30 -6.81 0.77 11.10
N LEU A 31 -6.56 -0.03 10.07
CA LEU A 31 -5.45 0.18 9.15
C LEU A 31 -5.92 0.62 7.78
N SER A 32 -5.10 1.47 7.17
CA SER A 32 -5.28 1.99 5.83
C SER A 32 -3.94 1.87 5.11
N GLY A 33 -3.85 1.02 4.09
CA GLY A 33 -2.60 0.69 3.39
C GLY A 33 -2.74 0.87 1.89
N SER A 34 -1.83 1.61 1.26
CA SER A 34 -1.81 1.81 -0.20
C SER A 34 -0.57 1.17 -0.80
N SER A 35 -0.72 0.42 -1.89
CA SER A 35 0.39 -0.21 -2.61
C SER A 35 1.26 -1.06 -1.68
N MET A 36 2.55 -0.78 -1.55
CA MET A 36 3.44 -1.43 -0.56
C MET A 36 2.91 -1.37 0.88
N GLY A 37 2.14 -0.33 1.24
CA GLY A 37 1.46 -0.25 2.53
C GLY A 37 0.38 -1.32 2.71
N GLY A 38 -0.26 -1.79 1.63
CA GLY A 38 -1.18 -2.93 1.67
C GLY A 38 -0.47 -4.26 1.95
N ALA A 39 0.70 -4.48 1.33
CA ALA A 39 1.55 -5.63 1.66
C ALA A 39 2.04 -5.58 3.13
N THR A 40 2.37 -4.39 3.62
CA THR A 40 2.68 -4.17 5.05
C THR A 40 1.50 -4.53 5.95
N VAL A 41 0.27 -4.17 5.56
CA VAL A 41 -0.94 -4.55 6.29
C VAL A 41 -1.12 -6.06 6.32
N PHE A 42 -0.89 -6.78 5.22
CA PHE A 42 -0.98 -8.26 5.22
C PHE A 42 0.00 -8.89 6.19
N TRP A 43 1.24 -8.43 6.22
CA TRP A 43 2.22 -8.88 7.21
C TRP A 43 1.75 -8.59 8.64
N LEU A 44 1.31 -7.35 8.91
CA LEU A 44 0.83 -6.92 10.23
C LEU A 44 -0.33 -7.79 10.74
N VAL A 45 -1.36 -8.03 9.92
CA VAL A 45 -2.55 -8.78 10.35
C VAL A 45 -2.33 -10.29 10.42
N ARG A 46 -1.32 -10.82 9.71
CA ARG A 46 -0.92 -12.24 9.84
C ARG A 46 -0.14 -12.51 11.12
N HIS A 47 0.67 -11.55 11.57
CA HIS A 47 1.53 -11.72 12.75
C HIS A 47 0.93 -11.17 14.04
N HIS A 48 0.09 -10.12 13.95
CA HIS A 48 -0.52 -9.43 15.09
C HIS A 48 -2.02 -9.11 14.85
N PRO A 49 -2.86 -10.11 14.50
CA PRO A 49 -4.25 -9.90 14.10
C PRO A 49 -5.09 -9.15 15.16
N GLU A 50 -4.77 -9.30 16.44
CA GLU A 50 -5.47 -8.70 17.57
C GLU A 50 -5.32 -7.17 17.65
N ARG A 51 -4.20 -6.64 17.13
CA ARG A 51 -3.87 -5.20 17.10
C ARG A 51 -4.72 -4.42 16.11
N PHE A 52 -5.50 -5.09 15.26
CA PHE A 52 -6.17 -4.44 14.14
C PHE A 52 -7.67 -4.75 14.09
N GLY A 53 -8.45 -3.74 13.67
CA GLY A 53 -9.88 -3.83 13.42
C GLY A 53 -10.18 -3.89 11.92
N ARG A 54 -10.86 -2.87 11.39
CA ARG A 54 -11.17 -2.77 9.96
C ARG A 54 -9.93 -2.44 9.14
N LEU A 55 -9.85 -2.98 7.92
CA LEU A 55 -8.76 -2.75 6.97
C LEU A 55 -9.29 -2.01 5.73
N VAL A 56 -8.57 -0.98 5.29
CA VAL A 56 -8.81 -0.31 4.01
C VAL A 56 -7.55 -0.45 3.17
N LEU A 57 -7.63 -1.13 2.04
CA LEU A 57 -6.47 -1.42 1.19
C LEU A 57 -6.69 -0.85 -0.20
N PHE A 58 -5.74 -0.04 -0.67
CA PHE A 58 -5.79 0.60 -1.98
C PHE A 58 -4.70 0.07 -2.88
N ARG A 59 -5.04 -0.33 -4.11
CA ARG A 59 -4.06 -0.60 -5.17
C ARG A 59 -2.88 -1.45 -4.71
N THR A 60 -3.17 -2.60 -4.09
CA THR A 60 -2.14 -3.49 -3.54
C THR A 60 -2.17 -4.83 -4.25
N SER A 61 -1.04 -5.50 -4.30
CA SER A 61 -0.97 -6.90 -4.72
C SER A 61 -0.63 -7.79 -3.52
N TYR A 62 -0.98 -9.07 -3.62
CA TYR A 62 -0.56 -10.13 -2.71
C TYR A 62 0.72 -10.82 -3.19
N ARG A 63 1.30 -10.40 -4.32
CA ARG A 63 2.44 -11.04 -4.96
C ARG A 63 3.39 -10.04 -5.58
N SER A 64 4.66 -10.42 -5.66
CA SER A 64 5.69 -9.69 -6.39
C SER A 64 6.04 -10.45 -7.67
N THR A 65 5.42 -10.09 -8.80
CA THR A 65 5.74 -10.70 -10.11
C THR A 65 6.78 -9.85 -10.86
N PRO A 66 7.50 -10.43 -11.85
CA PRO A 66 8.41 -9.67 -12.70
C PRO A 66 7.75 -8.45 -13.37
N GLU A 67 6.49 -8.56 -13.77
CA GLU A 67 5.74 -7.48 -14.42
C GLU A 67 5.44 -6.35 -13.44
N LEU A 68 5.01 -6.69 -12.22
CA LEU A 68 4.76 -5.70 -11.16
C LEU A 68 6.07 -5.02 -10.76
N HIS A 69 7.13 -5.79 -10.54
CA HIS A 69 8.46 -5.26 -10.23
C HIS A 69 8.97 -4.31 -11.33
N ALA A 70 8.80 -4.67 -12.61
CA ALA A 70 9.13 -3.78 -13.73
C ALA A 70 8.29 -2.49 -13.72
N GLY A 71 7.04 -2.55 -13.27
CA GLY A 71 6.20 -1.37 -13.03
C GLY A 71 6.77 -0.43 -11.97
N VAL A 72 7.19 -1.00 -10.84
CA VAL A 72 7.77 -0.24 -9.72
C VAL A 72 9.16 0.30 -10.09
N LEU A 73 9.98 -0.45 -10.83
CA LEU A 73 11.28 0.02 -11.33
C LEU A 73 11.15 1.27 -12.20
N ARG A 74 10.10 1.37 -13.03
CA ARG A 74 9.82 2.63 -13.77
C ARG A 74 9.56 3.79 -12.82
N MET A 75 8.94 3.54 -11.66
CA MET A 75 8.77 4.56 -10.62
C MET A 75 10.05 4.83 -9.82
N ALA A 76 11.10 4.03 -9.95
CA ALA A 76 12.42 4.38 -9.42
C ALA A 76 13.18 5.36 -10.32
N GLU A 77 12.79 5.47 -11.59
CA GLU A 77 13.38 6.40 -12.55
C GLU A 77 12.89 7.85 -12.30
N PRO A 78 13.79 8.80 -11.98
CA PRO A 78 13.39 10.18 -11.67
C PRO A 78 12.66 10.86 -12.82
N GLU A 79 13.00 10.49 -14.06
CA GLU A 79 12.40 11.06 -15.25
C GLU A 79 10.91 10.72 -15.38
N THR A 80 10.48 9.55 -14.89
CA THR A 80 9.06 9.18 -14.88
C THR A 80 8.23 10.13 -14.01
N TRP A 81 8.76 10.53 -12.85
CA TRP A 81 8.10 11.52 -11.99
C TRP A 81 8.06 12.92 -12.61
N ARG A 82 9.11 13.31 -13.34
CA ARG A 82 9.14 14.59 -14.08
C ARG A 82 8.13 14.62 -15.22
N GLN A 83 8.00 13.51 -15.97
CA GLN A 83 6.99 13.37 -17.03
C GLN A 83 5.57 13.47 -16.47
N TRP A 84 5.32 12.92 -15.28
CA TRP A 84 4.05 13.07 -14.57
C TRP A 84 3.86 14.43 -13.89
N ARG A 85 4.89 15.29 -13.88
CA ARG A 85 4.90 16.60 -13.20
C ARG A 85 4.69 16.48 -11.69
N LEU A 86 5.16 15.37 -11.10
CA LEU A 86 5.04 15.04 -9.67
C LEU A 86 6.37 15.05 -8.92
N ASP A 87 7.48 15.35 -9.59
CA ASP A 87 8.82 15.43 -9.01
C ASP A 87 8.92 16.49 -7.91
N ARG A 88 8.30 17.66 -8.11
CA ARG A 88 8.22 18.70 -7.07
C ARG A 88 7.47 18.21 -5.83
N TRP A 89 6.33 17.54 -6.03
CA TRP A 89 5.55 16.98 -4.93
C TRP A 89 6.36 15.93 -4.17
N MET A 90 7.07 15.02 -4.86
CA MET A 90 7.96 14.05 -4.24
C MET A 90 9.05 14.75 -3.41
N SER A 91 9.70 15.77 -3.96
CA SER A 91 10.71 16.57 -3.27
C SER A 91 10.16 17.20 -1.98
N GLU A 92 9.00 17.85 -2.06
CA GLU A 92 8.34 18.49 -0.91
C GLU A 92 7.95 17.49 0.18
N GLN A 93 7.44 16.30 -0.18
CA GLN A 93 7.07 15.27 0.79
C GLN A 93 8.26 14.70 1.57
N HIS A 94 9.44 14.63 0.96
CA HIS A 94 10.62 13.98 1.55
C HIS A 94 11.64 14.96 2.16
N THR A 95 11.48 16.26 1.87
CA THR A 95 12.35 17.32 2.41
C THR A 95 12.48 17.29 3.94
N PRO A 96 11.40 17.12 4.73
CA PRO A 96 11.51 17.16 6.19
C PRO A 96 12.35 16.01 6.80
N GLN A 97 12.46 14.87 6.12
CA GLN A 97 13.11 13.67 6.67
C GLN A 97 14.52 13.43 6.09
N GLY A 98 14.78 13.86 4.85
CA GLY A 98 16.06 13.59 4.18
C GLY A 98 16.50 14.64 3.15
N GLY A 99 15.78 15.75 3.02
CA GLY A 99 16.09 16.79 2.03
C GLY A 99 15.41 16.58 0.66
N PRO A 100 15.56 17.54 -0.26
CA PRO A 100 14.77 17.63 -1.49
C PRO A 100 14.98 16.49 -2.47
N GLU A 101 16.05 15.70 -2.31
CA GLU A 101 16.41 14.57 -3.17
C GLU A 101 16.23 13.20 -2.49
N ALA A 102 15.82 13.15 -1.21
CA ALA A 102 15.69 11.88 -0.49
C ALA A 102 14.69 10.91 -1.13
N TRP A 103 13.72 11.44 -1.86
CA TRP A 103 12.76 10.63 -2.63
C TRP A 103 13.44 9.74 -3.68
N LEU A 104 14.61 10.12 -4.22
CA LEU A 104 15.37 9.32 -5.19
C LEU A 104 15.91 8.02 -4.57
N GLU A 105 16.34 8.08 -3.31
CA GLU A 105 16.80 6.91 -2.58
C GLU A 105 15.61 6.05 -2.15
N VAL A 106 14.53 6.69 -1.68
CA VAL A 106 13.31 6.00 -1.26
C VAL A 106 12.71 5.20 -2.42
N THR A 107 12.53 5.78 -3.61
CA THR A 107 11.93 5.06 -4.74
C THR A 107 12.75 3.85 -5.18
N LYS A 108 14.09 3.92 -5.10
CA LYS A 108 14.98 2.77 -5.35
C LYS A 108 14.77 1.67 -4.32
N LYS A 109 14.77 2.02 -3.02
CA LYS A 109 14.53 1.05 -1.94
C LYS A 109 13.15 0.40 -2.04
N VAL A 110 12.14 1.17 -2.44
CA VAL A 110 10.80 0.62 -2.73
C VAL A 110 10.88 -0.38 -3.89
N ALA A 111 11.54 -0.04 -5.00
CA ALA A 111 11.68 -0.98 -6.11
C ALA A 111 12.41 -2.27 -5.70
N ASP A 112 13.51 -2.16 -4.96
CA ASP A 112 14.27 -3.31 -4.45
C ASP A 112 13.42 -4.22 -3.55
N ALA A 113 12.48 -3.65 -2.78
CA ALA A 113 11.57 -4.42 -1.93
C ALA A 113 10.56 -5.27 -2.72
N PHE A 114 10.35 -4.95 -4.00
CA PHE A 114 9.48 -5.69 -4.92
C PHE A 114 10.24 -6.70 -5.80
N ASP A 115 11.55 -6.90 -5.62
CA ASP A 115 12.28 -7.94 -6.36
C ASP A 115 11.67 -9.33 -6.11
N PRO A 116 11.12 -10.01 -7.14
CA PRO A 116 10.47 -11.32 -6.98
C PRO A 116 11.36 -12.38 -6.33
N ALA A 117 12.68 -12.29 -6.47
CA ALA A 117 13.61 -13.26 -5.91
C ALA A 117 13.80 -13.11 -4.39
N THR A 118 13.49 -11.93 -3.84
CA THR A 118 13.85 -11.59 -2.46
C THR A 118 12.72 -10.89 -1.67
N SER A 119 11.58 -10.63 -2.32
CA SER A 119 10.47 -9.85 -1.78
C SER A 119 9.66 -10.62 -0.73
N GLU A 120 9.30 -9.91 0.34
CA GLU A 120 8.37 -10.35 1.38
C GLU A 120 6.90 -10.01 1.05
N HIS A 121 6.63 -9.41 -0.11
CA HIS A 121 5.28 -9.06 -0.54
C HIS A 121 4.43 -10.28 -0.90
N THR A 122 5.08 -11.38 -1.28
CA THR A 122 4.38 -12.55 -1.81
C THR A 122 3.74 -13.38 -0.71
N HIS A 123 2.44 -13.58 -0.86
CA HIS A 123 1.63 -14.44 -0.02
C HIS A 123 0.84 -15.40 -0.90
N GLU A 124 0.73 -16.65 -0.47
CA GLU A 124 -0.25 -17.54 -1.08
C GLU A 124 -1.65 -17.06 -0.69
N LEU A 125 -2.59 -17.04 -1.65
CA LEU A 125 -3.98 -16.62 -1.36
C LEU A 125 -4.61 -17.48 -0.26
N HIS A 126 -4.26 -18.76 -0.20
CA HIS A 126 -4.73 -19.64 0.88
C HIS A 126 -4.36 -19.12 2.28
N ASP A 127 -3.18 -18.53 2.45
CA ASP A 127 -2.77 -17.95 3.73
C ASP A 127 -3.61 -16.72 4.08
N LEU A 128 -3.96 -15.91 3.07
CA LEU A 128 -4.76 -14.70 3.25
C LEU A 128 -6.22 -15.02 3.57
N ALA A 129 -6.72 -16.21 3.23
CA ALA A 129 -8.08 -16.62 3.57
C ALA A 129 -8.35 -16.67 5.09
N ALA A 130 -7.30 -16.76 5.92
CA ALA A 130 -7.39 -16.70 7.38
C ALA A 130 -7.65 -15.27 7.91
N ILE A 131 -7.49 -14.23 7.09
CA ILE A 131 -7.72 -12.83 7.47
C ILE A 131 -9.23 -12.59 7.51
N THR A 132 -9.79 -12.58 8.72
CA THR A 132 -11.24 -12.40 8.95
C THR A 132 -11.65 -10.96 9.23
N HIS A 133 -10.69 -10.03 9.26
CA HIS A 133 -10.98 -8.61 9.46
C HIS A 133 -11.91 -8.08 8.36
N PRO A 134 -12.94 -7.28 8.70
CA PRO A 134 -13.70 -6.54 7.70
C PRO A 134 -12.73 -5.71 6.85
N THR A 135 -12.77 -5.90 5.53
CA THR A 135 -11.80 -5.30 4.62
C THR A 135 -12.48 -4.57 3.47
N LEU A 136 -12.07 -3.34 3.18
CA LEU A 136 -12.45 -2.61 1.98
C LEU A 136 -11.26 -2.55 1.03
N LEU A 137 -11.40 -3.20 -0.11
CA LEU A 137 -10.45 -3.18 -1.21
C LEU A 137 -10.85 -2.09 -2.20
N ILE A 138 -9.93 -1.21 -2.56
CA ILE A 138 -10.16 -0.11 -3.51
C ILE A 138 -9.10 -0.14 -4.60
N THR A 139 -9.52 -0.08 -5.85
CA THR A 139 -8.61 -0.01 -7.00
C THR A 139 -9.24 0.78 -8.14
N GLY A 140 -8.46 1.04 -9.18
CA GLY A 140 -8.85 1.77 -10.37
C GLY A 140 -8.82 0.85 -11.57
N ASP A 141 -9.76 1.02 -12.48
CA ASP A 141 -9.84 0.24 -13.72
C ASP A 141 -8.73 0.57 -14.76
N ARG A 142 -7.88 1.56 -14.48
CA ARG A 142 -6.72 1.98 -15.29
C ARG A 142 -5.41 1.96 -14.50
N ASP A 143 -5.34 1.20 -13.41
CA ASP A 143 -4.08 1.00 -12.70
C ASP A 143 -3.11 0.19 -13.58
N ALA A 144 -2.00 0.81 -13.96
CA ALA A 144 -0.97 0.22 -14.82
C ALA A 144 0.18 -0.41 -14.02
N VAL A 145 0.11 -0.38 -12.68
CA VAL A 145 1.12 -0.93 -11.77
C VAL A 145 0.60 -2.18 -11.10
N VAL A 146 -0.57 -2.10 -10.47
CA VAL A 146 -1.22 -3.23 -9.82
C VAL A 146 -2.36 -3.75 -10.70
N PRO A 147 -2.27 -5.00 -11.20
CA PRO A 147 -3.33 -5.58 -12.01
C PRO A 147 -4.66 -5.64 -11.25
N LEU A 148 -5.77 -5.34 -11.94
CA LEU A 148 -7.11 -5.43 -11.36
C LEU A 148 -7.41 -6.87 -10.90
N GLU A 149 -6.86 -7.85 -11.58
CA GLU A 149 -6.97 -9.28 -11.28
C GLU A 149 -6.48 -9.60 -9.87
N ASP A 150 -5.43 -8.93 -9.40
CA ASP A 150 -4.90 -9.17 -8.05
C ASP A 150 -5.88 -8.67 -6.98
N MET A 151 -6.53 -7.54 -7.23
CA MET A 151 -7.55 -6.97 -6.34
C MET A 151 -8.83 -7.82 -6.34
N VAL A 152 -9.21 -8.40 -7.49
CA VAL A 152 -10.34 -9.33 -7.60
C VAL A 152 -10.02 -10.64 -6.87
N ALA A 153 -8.81 -11.18 -7.03
CA ALA A 153 -8.38 -12.39 -6.34
C ALA A 153 -8.38 -12.20 -4.81
N LEU A 154 -7.88 -11.06 -4.32
CA LEU A 154 -7.98 -10.69 -2.91
C LEU A 154 -9.43 -10.62 -2.44
N TYR A 155 -10.33 -9.99 -3.20
CA TYR A 155 -11.75 -9.92 -2.87
C TYR A 155 -12.41 -11.30 -2.78
N GLN A 156 -12.08 -12.21 -3.69
CA GLN A 156 -12.59 -13.58 -3.68
C GLN A 156 -12.02 -14.43 -2.54
N THR A 157 -10.84 -14.08 -2.03
CA THR A 157 -10.11 -14.83 -1.02
C THR A 157 -10.47 -14.40 0.40
N LEU A 158 -10.59 -13.09 0.64
CA LEU A 158 -10.86 -12.52 1.95
C LEU A 158 -12.35 -12.65 2.29
N PRO A 159 -12.74 -13.42 3.34
CA PRO A 159 -14.13 -13.78 3.58
C PRO A 159 -15.04 -12.59 3.90
N ASN A 160 -14.47 -11.50 4.45
CA ASN A 160 -15.21 -10.30 4.87
C ASN A 160 -14.80 -9.06 4.05
N ALA A 161 -14.40 -9.25 2.80
CA ALA A 161 -14.01 -8.15 1.92
C ALA A 161 -15.18 -7.55 1.13
N ALA A 162 -15.10 -6.24 0.89
CA ALA A 162 -15.83 -5.54 -0.16
C ALA A 162 -14.84 -4.98 -1.17
N LEU A 163 -15.20 -4.94 -2.45
CA LEU A 163 -14.38 -4.38 -3.52
C LEU A 163 -15.05 -3.16 -4.15
N TRP A 164 -14.31 -2.06 -4.26
CA TRP A 164 -14.73 -0.89 -5.01
C TRP A 164 -13.72 -0.57 -6.13
N VAL A 165 -14.17 -0.72 -7.37
CA VAL A 165 -13.40 -0.36 -8.57
C VAL A 165 -13.82 1.04 -9.02
N MET A 166 -12.87 1.97 -8.99
CA MET A 166 -13.05 3.36 -9.37
C MET A 166 -12.87 3.52 -10.89
N PRO A 167 -13.86 4.04 -11.61
CA PRO A 167 -13.77 4.20 -13.06
C PRO A 167 -12.79 5.31 -13.44
N GLN A 168 -12.03 5.10 -14.51
CA GLN A 168 -10.99 5.97 -15.08
C GLN A 168 -9.82 6.29 -14.11
N ALA A 169 -9.58 5.46 -13.10
CA ALA A 169 -8.59 5.74 -12.04
C ALA A 169 -7.31 4.94 -12.26
N THR A 170 -6.15 5.60 -12.12
CA THR A 170 -4.82 5.01 -12.28
C THR A 170 -4.20 4.64 -10.93
N HIS A 171 -2.91 4.27 -10.91
CA HIS A 171 -2.17 4.02 -9.68
C HIS A 171 -2.07 5.22 -8.74
N PHE A 172 -2.49 6.43 -9.12
CA PHE A 172 -2.50 7.61 -8.24
C PHE A 172 -3.93 8.06 -7.90
N MET A 173 -4.83 7.11 -7.63
CA MET A 173 -6.22 7.43 -7.31
C MET A 173 -6.38 8.13 -5.95
N GLY A 174 -7.52 8.82 -5.80
CA GLY A 174 -8.02 9.29 -4.51
C GLY A 174 -7.57 10.70 -4.11
N THR A 175 -6.55 11.25 -4.76
CA THR A 175 -6.00 12.57 -4.37
C THR A 175 -6.57 13.74 -5.17
N GLU A 176 -7.15 13.51 -6.36
CA GLU A 176 -7.60 14.60 -7.23
C GLU A 176 -8.88 14.30 -8.03
N GLY A 177 -9.61 15.37 -8.38
CA GLY A 177 -10.74 15.35 -9.32
C GLY A 177 -12.11 14.97 -8.73
N TRP A 178 -13.06 14.72 -9.63
CA TRP A 178 -14.48 14.49 -9.33
C TRP A 178 -14.78 13.25 -8.48
N ARG A 179 -13.79 12.37 -8.27
CA ARG A 179 -13.93 11.13 -7.50
C ARG A 179 -13.62 11.29 -6.01
N ARG A 180 -12.96 12.39 -5.61
CA ARG A 180 -12.50 12.58 -4.23
C ARG A 180 -13.64 12.49 -3.21
N ALA A 181 -14.76 13.16 -3.46
CA ALA A 181 -15.90 13.14 -2.55
C ALA A 181 -16.45 11.73 -2.36
N SER A 182 -16.62 10.96 -3.44
CA SER A 182 -17.02 9.56 -3.38
C SER A 182 -15.99 8.71 -2.63
N PHE A 183 -14.70 9.00 -2.81
CA PHE A 183 -13.61 8.26 -2.17
C PHE A 183 -13.65 8.39 -0.65
N GLU A 184 -13.72 9.64 -0.17
CA GLU A 184 -13.86 9.95 1.24
C GLU A 184 -15.17 9.34 1.81
N GLN A 185 -16.27 9.46 1.06
CA GLN A 185 -17.57 8.94 1.49
C GLN A 185 -17.58 7.43 1.66
N GLU A 186 -17.00 6.66 0.75
CA GLU A 186 -17.03 5.20 0.83
C GLU A 186 -16.14 4.67 1.97
N ILE A 187 -14.97 5.28 2.18
CA ILE A 187 -14.11 4.95 3.33
C ILE A 187 -14.86 5.21 4.64
N LEU A 188 -15.50 6.38 4.77
CA LEU A 188 -16.28 6.72 5.96
C LEU A 188 -17.48 5.79 6.17
N ARG A 189 -18.20 5.44 5.09
CA ARG A 189 -19.30 4.46 5.15
C ARG A 189 -18.81 3.12 5.67
N PHE A 190 -17.69 2.63 5.15
CA PHE A 190 -17.11 1.36 5.56
C PHE A 190 -16.64 1.35 7.02
N LEU A 191 -15.93 2.40 7.45
CA LEU A 191 -15.42 2.50 8.83
C LEU A 191 -16.56 2.65 9.86
N ARG A 192 -17.70 3.22 9.46
CA ARG A 192 -18.88 3.44 10.30
C ARG A 192 -19.95 2.35 10.21
N ARG A 193 -19.72 1.27 9.45
CA ARG A 193 -20.69 0.15 9.42
C ARG A 193 -20.88 -0.34 10.87
N PRO A 194 -22.12 -0.64 11.29
CA PRO A 194 -22.37 -1.25 12.59
C PRO A 194 -21.65 -2.60 12.72
#